data_AF-A0A1N6G1R9-F1
#
_entry.id   AF-A0A1N6G1R9-F1
#
_cell.length_a   1.000
_cell.length_b   1.000
_cell.length_c   1.000
_cell.angle_alpha   90.00
_cell.angle_beta   90.00
_cell.angle_gamma   90.00
#
_symmetry.space_group_name_H-M   'P 1'
#
loop_
_entity.id
_entity.type
_entity.pdbx_description
1 polymer ?
#
loop_
_entity_poly.entity_id
_entity_poly.type
_entity_poly.pdbx_seq_one_letter_code
_entity_poly.pdbx_strand_id
1 'polypeptide(L)'
;MTNTPGDYKPSRRDMLRPIEYVGGAAIAAVFTGVVVLVTARDLTLALIVAGIAFIAVLMTLALLSMAIKPNAEETAEIDGGAASAPDAPTAPDASKPDETDGPAEPGTPGR
;
A
#
# COMPACT_ATOMS: atom_id res chain seq x y z
N MET A 1 13.47 4.54 -23.44
CA MET A 1 12.06 4.14 -23.65
C MET A 1 11.20 4.83 -22.61
N THR A 2 10.34 5.77 -23.02
CA THR A 2 9.41 6.49 -22.16
C THR A 2 8.14 5.66 -21.98
N ASN A 3 8.00 4.98 -20.85
CA ASN A 3 6.73 4.34 -20.50
C ASN A 3 5.70 5.45 -20.20
N THR A 4 4.77 5.67 -21.13
CA THR A 4 3.54 6.43 -20.87
C THR A 4 2.77 5.71 -19.76
N PRO A 5 2.33 6.37 -18.67
CA PRO A 5 1.48 5.77 -17.65
C PRO A 5 0.17 5.31 -18.30
N GLY A 6 0.15 4.04 -18.73
CA GLY A 6 -0.98 3.40 -19.37
C GLY A 6 -2.08 3.14 -18.36
N ASP A 7 -3.30 3.43 -18.78
CA ASP A 7 -4.54 3.31 -18.04
C ASP A 7 -4.61 2.03 -17.16
N TYR A 8 -4.33 2.16 -15.86
CA TYR A 8 -4.62 1.11 -14.89
C TYR A 8 -6.14 1.02 -14.74
N LYS A 9 -6.75 0.14 -15.55
CA LYS A 9 -8.17 -0.18 -15.44
C LYS A 9 -8.32 -1.37 -14.49
N PRO A 10 -8.75 -1.15 -13.23
CA PRO A 10 -8.94 -2.25 -12.28
C PRO A 10 -9.87 -3.29 -12.88
N SER A 11 -9.50 -4.56 -12.73
CA SER A 11 -10.35 -5.65 -13.19
C SER A 11 -11.67 -5.57 -12.44
N ARG A 12 -12.78 -5.97 -13.08
CA ARG A 12 -14.10 -5.97 -12.41
C ARG A 12 -14.06 -6.73 -11.08
N ARG A 13 -13.18 -7.73 -10.96
CA ARG A 13 -12.94 -8.50 -9.73
C ARG A 13 -12.31 -7.67 -8.62
N ASP A 14 -11.40 -6.76 -8.95
CA ASP A 14 -10.76 -5.87 -7.97
C ASP A 14 -11.75 -4.86 -7.41
N MET A 15 -12.71 -4.43 -8.22
CA MET A 15 -13.83 -3.61 -7.76
C MET A 15 -14.87 -4.38 -6.93
N LEU A 16 -14.90 -5.71 -7.01
CA LEU A 16 -15.87 -6.55 -6.29
C LEU A 16 -15.40 -6.97 -4.90
N ARG A 17 -14.09 -7.01 -4.63
CA ARG A 17 -13.57 -7.39 -3.29
C ARG A 17 -14.21 -6.59 -2.13
N PRO A 18 -14.44 -5.26 -2.24
CA PRO A 18 -15.11 -4.50 -1.18
C PRO A 18 -16.56 -4.95 -0.94
N ILE A 19 -17.25 -5.43 -1.99
CA ILE A 19 -18.64 -5.85 -1.91
C ILE A 19 -18.81 -7.15 -1.11
N GLU A 20 -17.78 -7.99 -1.06
CA GLU A 20 -17.79 -9.23 -0.30
C GLU A 20 -17.94 -8.95 1.20
N TYR A 21 -17.23 -7.94 1.72
CA TYR A 21 -17.37 -7.51 3.12
C TYR A 21 -18.77 -6.98 3.44
N VAL A 22 -19.35 -6.19 2.52
CA VAL A 22 -20.72 -5.68 2.65
C VAL A 22 -21.74 -6.83 2.62
N GLY A 23 -21.54 -7.80 1.72
CA GLY A 23 -22.37 -8.99 1.63
C GLY A 23 -22.32 -9.84 2.90
N GLY A 24 -21.12 -10.08 3.46
CA GLY A 24 -20.95 -10.80 4.72
C GLY A 24 -21.64 -10.11 5.90
N ALA A 25 -21.49 -8.78 6.02
CA ALA A 25 -22.18 -8.01 7.04
C ALA A 25 -23.72 -8.09 6.91
N ALA A 26 -24.24 -8.07 5.68
CA ALA A 26 -25.68 -8.18 5.43
C ALA A 26 -26.22 -9.55 5.87
N ILE A 27 -25.50 -10.63 5.59
CA ILE A 27 -25.86 -11.99 6.03
C ILE A 27 -25.93 -12.07 7.57
N ALA A 28 -24.91 -11.53 8.26
CA ALA A 28 -24.87 -11.51 9.72
C ALA A 28 -26.04 -10.69 10.32
N ALA A 29 -26.36 -9.55 9.71
CA ALA A 29 -27.47 -8.70 10.13
C ALA A 29 -28.83 -9.36 9.92
N VAL A 30 -29.04 -10.03 8.77
CA VAL A 30 -30.26 -10.79 8.49
C VAL A 30 -30.43 -11.93 9.49
N PHE A 31 -29.36 -12.69 9.76
CA PHE A 31 -29.40 -13.75 10.77
C PHE A 31 -29.80 -13.22 12.14
N THR A 32 -29.16 -12.13 12.58
CA THR A 32 -29.48 -11.45 13.85
C THR A 32 -30.94 -10.98 13.87
N GLY A 33 -31.40 -10.34 12.79
CA GLY A 33 -32.78 -9.89 12.64
C GLY A 33 -33.79 -11.03 12.72
N VAL A 34 -33.51 -12.18 12.08
CA VAL A 34 -34.36 -13.37 12.13
C VAL A 34 -34.43 -13.94 13.55
N VAL A 35 -33.30 -14.01 14.26
CA VAL A 35 -33.27 -14.45 15.67
C VAL A 35 -34.15 -13.54 16.54
N VAL A 36 -34.00 -12.21 16.38
CA VAL A 36 -34.82 -11.23 17.12
C VAL A 36 -36.30 -11.36 16.74
N LEU A 37 -36.62 -11.52 15.46
CA LEU A 37 -38.00 -11.67 14.99
C LEU A 37 -38.67 -12.92 15.58
N VAL A 38 -37.96 -14.04 15.65
CA VAL A 38 -38.49 -15.29 16.23
C VAL A 38 -38.65 -15.17 17.75
N THR A 39 -37.71 -14.49 18.42
CA THR A 39 -37.66 -14.38 19.88
C THR A 39 -38.66 -13.36 20.42
N ALA A 40 -38.71 -12.16 19.82
CA ALA A 40 -39.54 -11.06 20.27
C ALA A 40 -40.91 -11.00 19.58
N ARG A 41 -41.05 -11.62 18.40
CA ARG A 41 -42.26 -11.55 17.56
C ARG A 41 -42.70 -10.12 17.19
N ASP A 42 -41.75 -9.17 17.20
CA ASP A 42 -41.96 -7.77 16.82
C ASP A 42 -41.09 -7.43 15.59
N LEU A 43 -41.75 -7.07 14.48
CA LEU A 43 -41.07 -6.75 13.22
C LEU A 43 -40.31 -5.42 13.27
N THR A 44 -40.86 -4.42 13.96
CA THR A 44 -40.22 -3.10 14.09
C THR A 44 -38.93 -3.22 14.87
N LEU A 45 -38.98 -3.93 16.00
CA LEU A 45 -37.79 -4.21 16.81
C LEU A 45 -36.75 -5.01 16.02
N ALA A 46 -37.17 -6.04 15.31
CA ALA A 46 -36.27 -6.87 14.50
C ALA A 46 -35.53 -6.06 13.43
N LEU A 47 -36.22 -5.15 12.71
CA LEU A 47 -35.59 -4.30 11.71
C LEU A 47 -34.61 -3.29 12.30
N ILE A 48 -34.96 -2.67 13.43
CA ILE A 48 -34.06 -1.72 14.12
C ILE A 48 -32.80 -2.45 14.58
N VAL A 49 -32.95 -3.61 15.24
CA VAL A 49 -31.80 -4.38 15.73
C VAL A 49 -30.95 -4.91 14.58
N ALA A 50 -31.57 -5.41 13.50
CA ALA A 50 -30.85 -5.83 12.30
C ALA A 50 -30.05 -4.67 11.68
N GLY A 51 -30.63 -3.48 11.60
CA GLY A 51 -29.96 -2.28 11.10
C GLY A 51 -28.78 -1.86 11.97
N ILE A 52 -28.95 -1.86 13.30
CA ILE A 52 -27.86 -1.54 14.24
C ILE A 52 -26.75 -2.59 14.12
N ALA A 53 -27.09 -3.88 14.10
CA ALA A 53 -26.12 -4.96 13.97
C ALA A 53 -25.34 -4.88 12.65
N PHE A 54 -26.02 -4.57 11.54
CA PHE A 54 -25.38 -4.36 10.23
C PHE A 54 -24.31 -3.26 10.30
N ILE A 55 -24.66 -2.11 10.86
CA ILE A 55 -23.74 -0.98 11.02
C ILE A 55 -22.57 -1.37 11.94
N ALA A 56 -22.84 -2.03 13.06
CA ALA A 56 -21.80 -2.45 14.01
C ALA A 56 -20.79 -3.43 13.37
N VAL A 57 -21.25 -4.35 12.53
CA VAL A 57 -20.39 -5.28 11.79
C VAL A 57 -19.56 -4.52 10.74
N LEU A 58 -20.19 -3.62 9.97
CA LEU A 58 -19.46 -2.77 9.02
C LEU A 58 -18.41 -1.91 9.72
N MET A 59 -18.75 -1.30 10.86
CA MET A 59 -17.80 -0.54 11.66
C MET A 59 -16.63 -1.42 12.10
N THR A 60 -16.91 -2.63 12.57
CA THR A 60 -15.85 -3.56 13.02
C THR A 60 -14.93 -3.95 11.87
N LEU A 61 -15.48 -4.32 10.70
CA LEU A 61 -14.69 -4.63 9.50
C LEU A 61 -13.91 -3.42 8.99
N ALA A 62 -14.50 -2.22 9.04
CA ALA A 62 -13.84 -0.99 8.65
C ALA A 62 -12.68 -0.64 9.59
N LEU A 63 -12.91 -0.75 10.90
CA LEU A 63 -11.89 -0.54 11.92
C LEU A 63 -10.76 -1.57 11.78
N LEU A 64 -11.08 -2.83 11.49
CA LEU A 64 -10.09 -3.86 11.22
C LEU A 64 -9.29 -3.55 9.94
N SER A 65 -9.96 -3.09 8.89
CA SER A 65 -9.31 -2.70 7.62
C SER A 65 -8.37 -1.51 7.78
N MET A 66 -8.69 -0.57 8.68
CA MET A 66 -7.79 0.53 9.04
C MET A 66 -6.60 0.05 9.89
N ALA A 67 -6.81 -0.93 10.76
CA ALA A 67 -5.80 -1.44 11.67
C ALA A 67 -4.70 -2.28 10.96
N ILE A 68 -5.02 -2.92 9.83
CA ILE A 68 -4.06 -3.73 9.08
C ILE A 68 -3.14 -2.80 8.26
N LYS A 69 -1.89 -2.63 8.71
CA LYS A 69 -0.83 -1.97 7.94
C LYS A 69 -0.26 -2.97 6.92
N PRO A 70 -0.08 -2.62 5.64
CA PRO A 70 0.66 -3.49 4.71
C PRO A 70 2.08 -3.73 5.27
N ASN A 71 2.59 -4.96 5.12
CA ASN A 71 3.91 -5.33 5.65
C ASN A 71 4.99 -4.45 4.99
N ALA A 72 5.96 -3.99 5.80
CA ALA A 72 6.95 -3.01 5.37
C ALA A 72 7.76 -3.46 4.14
N GLU A 73 7.99 -4.76 3.99
CA GLU A 73 8.66 -5.36 2.82
C GLU A 73 7.81 -5.24 1.55
N GLU A 74 6.49 -5.47 1.64
CA GLU A 74 5.53 -5.32 0.53
C GLU A 74 5.34 -3.84 0.15
N THR A 75 5.48 -2.94 1.14
CA THR A 75 5.42 -1.49 0.90
C THR A 75 6.72 -0.99 0.25
N ALA A 76 7.87 -1.57 0.61
CA ALA A 76 9.17 -1.25 0.03
C ALA A 76 9.32 -1.75 -1.41
N GLU A 77 8.63 -2.82 -1.81
CA GLU A 77 8.57 -3.23 -3.23
C GLU A 77 7.66 -2.31 -4.06
N ILE A 78 6.55 -1.84 -3.49
CA ILE A 78 5.63 -0.89 -4.15
C ILE A 78 6.26 0.51 -4.29
N ASP A 79 7.05 0.94 -3.30
CA ASP A 79 7.75 2.24 -3.29
C ASP A 79 9.17 2.15 -3.93
N GLY A 80 9.76 0.96 -3.96
CA GLY A 80 11.14 0.67 -4.37
C GLY A 80 11.36 0.42 -5.86
N GLY A 81 10.36 0.62 -6.72
CA GLY A 81 10.52 0.63 -8.18
C GLY A 81 11.49 1.69 -8.73
N ALA A 82 12.07 2.54 -7.88
CA ALA A 82 13.09 3.53 -8.23
C ALA A 82 14.49 3.22 -7.66
N ALA A 83 14.70 2.07 -7.00
CA ALA A 83 15.99 1.70 -6.41
C ALA A 83 16.62 0.47 -7.09
N SER A 84 16.91 0.58 -8.38
CA SER A 84 17.88 -0.28 -9.05
C SER A 84 18.50 0.46 -10.23
N ALA A 85 19.58 1.17 -9.95
CA ALA A 85 20.70 1.30 -10.89
C ALA A 85 22.00 1.06 -10.12
N PRO A 86 22.42 -0.20 -9.91
CA PRO A 86 23.83 -0.49 -9.87
C PRO A 86 24.37 -0.41 -11.31
N ASP A 87 25.48 0.30 -11.48
CA ASP A 87 26.32 0.41 -12.68
C ASP A 87 25.91 1.39 -13.81
N ALA A 88 26.45 2.61 -13.72
CA ALA A 88 26.97 3.31 -14.88
C ALA A 88 28.33 3.95 -14.52
N PRO A 89 29.45 3.56 -15.14
CA PRO A 89 30.74 4.22 -14.94
C PRO A 89 30.73 5.53 -15.73
N THR A 90 30.89 6.67 -15.06
CA THR A 90 31.28 7.90 -15.74
C THR A 90 32.30 8.65 -14.90
N ALA A 91 33.39 8.95 -15.59
CA ALA A 91 34.65 9.51 -15.15
C ALA A 91 34.52 10.80 -14.30
N PRO A 92 35.54 11.13 -13.49
CA PRO A 92 35.55 12.30 -12.62
C PRO A 92 35.58 13.60 -13.44
N ASP A 93 34.54 14.43 -13.28
CA ASP A 93 34.55 15.81 -13.77
C ASP A 93 35.20 16.71 -12.72
N ALA A 94 36.52 16.88 -12.83
CA ALA A 94 37.30 17.87 -12.11
C ALA A 94 37.75 18.95 -13.10
N SER A 95 36.80 19.80 -13.54
CA SER A 95 37.12 21.00 -14.28
C SER A 95 37.35 22.18 -13.34
N LYS A 96 38.59 22.37 -12.89
CA LYS A 96 39.12 23.68 -12.51
C LYS A 96 40.53 23.82 -13.08
N PRO A 97 40.79 24.77 -13.99
CA PRO A 97 42.11 24.97 -14.56
C PRO A 97 42.94 25.76 -13.54
N ASP A 98 44.06 25.20 -13.11
CA ASP A 98 45.14 26.01 -12.54
C ASP A 98 46.49 25.35 -12.87
N GLU A 99 47.02 25.86 -13.98
CA GLU A 99 48.42 26.23 -14.18
C GLU A 99 49.47 25.61 -13.25
N THR A 100 50.27 24.76 -13.87
CA THR A 100 51.66 24.42 -13.58
C THR A 100 52.44 25.47 -12.77
N ASP A 101 52.86 25.10 -11.55
CA ASP A 101 54.20 25.44 -11.06
C ASP A 101 54.58 24.58 -9.85
N GLY A 102 55.64 23.78 -9.99
CA GLY A 102 56.14 22.90 -8.94
C GLY A 102 57.30 22.03 -9.45
N PRO A 103 58.56 22.38 -9.15
CA PRO A 103 59.73 21.81 -9.81
C PRO A 103 59.92 20.32 -9.47
N ALA A 104 60.26 19.56 -10.52
CA ALA A 104 60.59 18.15 -10.45
C ALA A 104 61.72 17.88 -9.45
N GLU A 105 61.41 17.15 -8.37
CA GLU A 105 62.39 16.54 -7.49
C GLU A 105 62.82 15.19 -8.13
N PRO A 106 64.07 15.04 -8.60
CA PRO A 106 64.56 13.78 -9.17
C PRO A 106 64.94 12.83 -8.04
N GLY A 107 64.47 11.60 -8.13
CA GLY A 107 64.57 10.58 -7.10
C GLY A 107 65.97 10.30 -6.55
N THR A 108 65.98 9.97 -5.27
CA THR A 108 67.06 9.32 -4.53
C THR A 108 67.44 7.97 -5.15
N PRO A 109 68.74 7.68 -5.25
CA PRO A 109 69.22 6.39 -4.75
C PRO A 109 70.40 6.57 -3.79
N GLY A 110 70.32 5.87 -2.66
CA GLY A 110 71.32 5.93 -1.60
C GLY A 110 72.68 5.36 -2.00
N ARG A 111 73.72 6.02 -1.49
CA ARG A 111 74.99 5.43 -1.03
C ARG A 111 75.65 6.36 -0.03
#